data_AF-A0A2N0ZVR9-F1
#
_entry.id   AF-A0A2N0ZVR9-F1
#
_cell.length_a   1.000
_cell.length_b   1.000
_cell.length_c   1.000
_cell.angle_alpha   90.00
_cell.angle_beta   90.00
_cell.angle_gamma   90.00
#
_symmetry.space_group_name_H-M   'P 1'
#
loop_
_entity.id
_entity.type
_entity.pdbx_description
1 polymer ?
#
loop_
_entity_poly.entity_id
_entity_poly.type
_entity_poly.pdbx_seq_one_letter_code
_entity_poly.pdbx_strand_id
1 'polypeptide(L)' 'MPKGGYEDIAEASSAISDYIWGYYQTVRPHSFNNYLTPVETEKRYFNKNLLEGVLN' A
#
# COMPACT_ATOMS: atom_id res chain seq x y z
N MET A 1 12.09 -9.53 -3.09
CA MET A 1 12.33 -10.57 -2.07
C MET A 1 13.24 -11.64 -2.68
N PRO A 2 14.48 -11.76 -2.18
CA PRO A 2 15.47 -12.71 -2.68
C PRO A 2 15.08 -14.15 -2.32
N LYS A 3 15.31 -15.09 -3.26
CA LYS A 3 15.05 -16.53 -3.01
C LYS A 3 16.00 -17.13 -1.96
N GLY A 4 17.20 -16.56 -1.82
CA GLY A 4 18.22 -17.00 -0.85
C GLY A 4 18.06 -16.39 0.54
N GLY A 5 17.05 -15.56 0.78
CA GLY A 5 16.93 -14.79 2.01
C GLY A 5 17.83 -13.54 2.01
N TYR A 6 17.88 -12.88 3.17
CA TYR A 6 18.66 -11.68 3.41
C TYR A 6 19.90 -12.01 4.22
N GLU A 7 20.99 -11.28 3.99
CA GLU A 7 22.25 -11.46 4.71
C GLU A 7 22.11 -11.06 6.18
N ASP A 8 21.35 -10.00 6.46
CA ASP A 8 21.05 -9.54 7.81
C ASP A 8 19.66 -8.90 7.97
N ILE A 9 19.32 -8.52 9.20
CA ILE A 9 18.04 -7.92 9.55
C ILE A 9 17.90 -6.51 8.96
N ALA A 10 19.00 -5.76 8.81
CA ALA A 10 18.95 -4.41 8.27
C ALA A 10 18.60 -4.44 6.77
N GLU A 11 19.21 -5.34 6.01
CA GLU A 11 18.88 -5.58 4.61
C GLU A 11 17.42 -6.04 4.46
N ALA A 12 17.00 -7.02 5.27
CA ALA A 12 15.61 -7.49 5.28
C ALA A 12 14.62 -6.36 5.56
N SER A 13 14.94 -5.51 6.53
CA SER A 13 14.09 -4.38 6.93
C SER A 13 13.96 -3.36 5.80
N SER A 14 15.07 -2.99 5.16
CA SER A 14 15.05 -2.07 4.01
C SER A 14 14.23 -2.65 2.87
N ALA A 15 14.45 -3.90 2.51
CA ALA A 15 13.76 -4.54 1.40
C ALA A 15 12.25 -4.72 1.65
N ILE A 16 11.84 -4.96 2.90
CA ILE A 16 10.42 -4.98 3.29
C ILE A 16 9.82 -3.57 3.17
N SER A 17 10.50 -2.54 3.66
CA SER A 17 10.05 -1.15 3.53
C SER A 17 9.88 -0.74 2.07
N ASP A 18 10.86 -1.05 1.23
CA ASP A 18 10.81 -0.77 -0.22
C ASP A 18 9.68 -1.53 -0.90
N TYR A 19 9.46 -2.79 -0.53
CA TYR A 19 8.34 -3.57 -1.03
C TYR A 19 6.99 -2.97 -0.63
N ILE A 20 6.84 -2.54 0.63
CA ILE A 20 5.59 -1.96 1.13
C ILE A 20 5.32 -0.63 0.42
N TRP A 21 6.25 0.31 0.51
CA TRP A 21 6.06 1.68 0.01
C TRP A 21 6.12 1.79 -1.50
N GLY A 22 6.98 1.00 -2.15
CA GLY A 22 7.06 0.93 -3.60
C GLY A 22 5.91 0.11 -4.16
N TYR A 23 6.00 -1.22 -4.04
CA TYR A 23 5.12 -2.11 -4.80
C TYR A 23 3.74 -2.30 -4.18
N TYR A 24 3.67 -2.68 -2.89
CA TYR A 24 2.41 -3.06 -2.26
C TYR A 24 1.41 -1.89 -2.24
N GLN A 25 1.86 -0.71 -1.80
CA GLN A 25 1.01 0.46 -1.66
C GLN A 25 0.58 1.06 -2.99
N THR A 26 1.48 1.09 -4.00
CA THR A 26 1.26 1.88 -5.22
C THR A 26 1.02 1.09 -6.50
N VAL A 27 1.31 -0.22 -6.50
CA VAL A 27 1.23 -1.06 -7.71
C VAL A 27 0.32 -2.26 -7.52
N ARG A 28 0.33 -2.91 -6.35
CA ARG A 28 -0.33 -4.21 -6.18
C ARG A 28 -1.87 -4.07 -6.23
N PRO A 29 -2.55 -4.66 -7.23
CA PRO A 29 -4.01 -4.71 -7.24
C PRO A 29 -4.51 -5.68 -6.18
N HIS A 30 -5.58 -5.31 -5.47
CA HIS A 30 -6.16 -6.15 -4.42
C HIS A 30 -7.64 -6.43 -4.69
N SER A 31 -8.03 -7.71 -4.77
CA SER A 31 -9.41 -8.11 -5.11
C SER A 31 -10.46 -7.56 -4.13
N PHE A 32 -10.16 -7.58 -2.82
CA PHE A 32 -10.98 -6.92 -1.79
C PHE A 32 -11.17 -5.41 -2.03
N ASN A 33 -10.18 -4.75 -2.63
CA ASN A 33 -10.22 -3.32 -2.95
C ASN A 33 -10.78 -3.05 -4.36
N ASN A 34 -11.53 -3.99 -4.94
CA ASN A 34 -11.99 -3.94 -6.33
C ASN A 34 -10.84 -3.77 -7.32
N TYR A 35 -9.73 -4.49 -7.08
CA TYR A 35 -8.50 -4.45 -7.87
C TYR A 35 -7.77 -3.11 -7.88
N LEU A 36 -8.15 -2.18 -7.02
CA LEU A 36 -7.38 -0.96 -6.78
C LEU A 36 -6.16 -1.26 -5.92
N THR A 37 -5.17 -0.38 -6.04
CA THR A 37 -4.05 -0.35 -5.11
C THR A 37 -4.50 0.16 -3.73
N PRO A 38 -3.82 -0.22 -2.64
CA PRO A 38 -4.13 0.28 -1.30
C PRO A 38 -4.24 1.81 -1.23
N VAL A 39 -3.28 2.53 -1.84
CA VAL A 39 -3.26 4.00 -1.80
C VAL A 39 -4.46 4.61 -2.52
N GLU A 40 -4.93 4.01 -3.62
CA GLU A 40 -6.12 4.49 -4.34
C GLU A 40 -7.40 4.25 -3.54
N THR A 41 -7.50 3.12 -2.85
CA THR A 41 -8.62 2.81 -1.96
C THR A 41 -8.71 3.80 -0.81
N GLU A 42 -7.59 4.06 -0.13
CA GLU A 42 -7.51 5.05 0.95
C GLU A 42 -7.91 6.44 0.46
N LYS A 43 -7.36 6.91 -0.67
CA LYS A 43 -7.74 8.19 -1.28
C LYS A 43 -9.25 8.30 -1.53
N ARG A 44 -9.86 7.25 -2.08
CA ARG A 44 -11.32 7.23 -2.34
C ARG A 44 -12.11 7.28 -1.04
N TYR A 45 -11.70 6.52 -0.03
CA TYR A 45 -12.32 6.52 1.29
C TYR A 45 -12.27 7.93 1.91
N PHE A 46 -11.08 8.53 2.01
CA PHE A 46 -10.93 9.85 2.61
C PHE A 46 -11.65 10.95 1.83
N ASN A 47 -11.59 10.95 0.49
CA ASN A 47 -12.33 11.92 -0.31
C ASN A 47 -13.83 11.80 -0.08
N LYS A 48 -14.38 10.58 0.00
CA LYS A 48 -15.79 10.37 0.32
C LYS A 48 -16.15 10.93 1.69
N ASN A 49 -15.38 10.60 2.73
CA ASN A 49 -15.66 11.08 4.09
C ASN A 49 -15.52 12.60 4.22
N LEU A 50 -14.54 13.20 3.54
CA LEU A 50 -14.37 14.65 3.49
C LEU A 50 -15.57 15.32 2.81
N LEU A 51 -16.05 14.77 1.69
CA LEU A 51 -17.24 15.28 1.01
C LEU A 51 -18.50 15.14 1.88
N GLU A 52 -18.67 14.02 2.57
CA GLU A 52 -19.77 13.83 3.54
C GLU A 52 -19.71 14.86 4.67
N GLY A 53 -18.52 15.22 5.18
CA GLY A 53 -18.38 16.26 6.21
C GLY A 53 -18.71 17.68 5.74
N VAL A 54 -18.62 17.97 4.44
CA VAL A 54 -18.92 19.30 3.85
C VAL A 54 -20.39 19.44 3.45
N LEU A 55 -21.05 18.33 3.10
CA LEU A 55 -22.44 18.30 2.66
C LEU A 55 -23.46 18.21 3.80
N ASN A 56 -22.99 18.09 5.05
CA ASN A 56 -23.81 18.06 6.27
C ASN A 56 -23.88 19.42 6.95
#